data_AF-A0A0G1WXM1-F1
#
_entry.id   AF-A0A0G1WXM1-F1
#
_cell.length_a   1.000
_cell.length_b   1.000
_cell.length_c   1.000
_cell.angle_alpha   90.00
_cell.angle_beta   90.00
_cell.angle_gamma   90.00
#
_symmetry.space_group_name_H-M   'P 1'
#
loop_
_entity.id
_entity.type
_entity.pdbx_description
1 polymer ?
#
loop_
_entity_poly.entity_id
_entity_poly.type
_entity_poly.pdbx_seq_one_letter_code
_entity_poly.pdbx_strand_id
1 'polypeptide(L)'
;MALLWYNFGMEQAVTFTLSVSLSFLGHHLGERLLQVYRKKSPRLVVRGYRVHHSFFGILAVVIGLVFAGSYTMLATLGYGLGTIWQHRWAHNQAKEKGMVFITKVQS
;
A
#
# COMPACT_ATOMS: atom_id res chain seq x y z
N MET A 1 -2.04 -27.06 23.68
CA MET A 1 -1.03 -26.03 23.37
C MET A 1 -0.73 -25.91 21.89
N ALA A 2 -0.33 -26.97 21.17
CA ALA A 2 -0.07 -26.92 19.72
C ALA A 2 -1.25 -26.37 18.88
N LEU A 3 -2.49 -26.80 19.17
CA LEU A 3 -3.69 -26.32 18.47
C LEU A 3 -3.92 -24.80 18.66
N LEU A 4 -3.63 -24.26 19.84
CA LEU A 4 -3.79 -22.84 20.14
C LEU A 4 -2.77 -21.99 19.37
N TRP A 5 -1.52 -22.44 19.32
CA TRP A 5 -0.46 -21.79 18.53
C TRP A 5 -0.74 -21.86 17.02
N TYR A 6 -1.29 -22.97 16.55
CA TYR A 6 -1.72 -23.12 15.15
C TYR A 6 -2.82 -22.12 14.80
N ASN A 7 -3.89 -22.06 15.62
CA ASN A 7 -5.00 -21.12 15.38
C ASN A 7 -4.53 -19.67 15.44
N PHE A 8 -3.70 -19.31 16.41
CA PHE A 8 -3.13 -17.98 16.54
C PHE A 8 -2.27 -17.59 15.32
N GLY A 9 -1.40 -18.50 14.84
CA GLY A 9 -0.61 -18.27 13.63
C GLY A 9 -1.47 -18.10 12.38
N MET A 10 -2.53 -18.90 12.25
CA MET A 10 -3.49 -18.79 11.14
C MET A 10 -4.23 -17.45 11.17
N GLU A 11 -4.68 -16.98 12.32
CA GLU A 11 -5.34 -15.67 12.45
C GLU A 11 -4.42 -14.51 12.01
N GLN A 12 -3.15 -14.57 12.39
CA GLN A 12 -2.17 -13.56 11.97
C GLN A 12 -1.94 -13.59 10.46
N ALA A 13 -1.76 -14.78 9.89
CA ALA A 13 -1.57 -14.96 8.46
C ALA A 13 -2.79 -14.47 7.66
N VAL A 14 -4.00 -14.79 8.12
CA VAL A 14 -5.26 -14.34 7.53
C VAL A 14 -5.37 -12.82 7.61
N THR A 15 -5.14 -12.23 8.78
CA THR A 15 -5.19 -10.76 8.99
C THR A 15 -4.24 -10.03 8.05
N PHE A 16 -3.00 -10.50 8.00
CA PHE A 16 -1.98 -9.92 7.13
C PHE A 16 -2.35 -10.07 5.65
N THR A 17 -2.73 -11.27 5.21
CA THR A 17 -3.09 -11.55 3.81
C THR A 17 -4.30 -10.73 3.36
N LEU A 18 -5.32 -10.63 4.21
CA LEU A 18 -6.49 -9.80 3.93
C LEU A 18 -6.10 -8.33 3.84
N SER A 19 -5.27 -7.83 4.76
CA SER A 19 -4.83 -6.43 4.72
C SER A 19 -4.03 -6.11 3.45
N VAL A 20 -3.08 -6.97 3.05
CA VAL A 20 -2.34 -6.83 1.79
C VAL A 20 -3.28 -6.82 0.59
N SER A 21 -4.19 -7.79 0.52
CA SER A 21 -5.10 -7.96 -0.62
C SER A 21 -6.08 -6.81 -0.72
N LEU A 22 -6.69 -6.40 0.39
CA LEU A 22 -7.64 -5.28 0.42
C LEU A 22 -6.94 -3.96 0.11
N SER A 23 -5.73 -3.74 0.62
CA SER A 23 -4.97 -2.52 0.28
C SER A 23 -4.61 -2.48 -1.20
N PHE A 24 -4.12 -3.59 -1.76
CA PHE A 24 -3.82 -3.67 -3.19
C PHE A 24 -5.07 -3.41 -4.04
N LEU A 25 -6.16 -4.14 -3.78
CA LEU A 25 -7.39 -4.03 -4.55
C LEU A 25 -8.04 -2.66 -4.37
N GLY A 26 -8.05 -2.12 -3.15
CA GLY A 26 -8.61 -0.80 -2.86
C GLY A 26 -7.91 0.32 -3.62
N HIS A 27 -6.57 0.30 -3.67
CA HIS A 27 -5.81 1.28 -4.46
C HIS A 27 -6.02 1.08 -5.96
N HIS A 28 -5.94 -0.15 -6.45
CA HIS A 28 -6.13 -0.45 -7.87
C HIS A 28 -7.52 -0.08 -8.39
N LEU A 29 -8.57 -0.46 -7.64
CA LEU A 29 -9.95 -0.12 -7.98
C LEU A 29 -10.20 1.38 -7.79
N GLY A 30 -9.67 1.99 -6.74
CA GLY A 30 -9.78 3.42 -6.50
C GLY A 30 -9.18 4.25 -7.63
N GLU A 31 -7.98 3.89 -8.10
CA GLU A 31 -7.34 4.53 -9.25
C GLU A 31 -8.15 4.34 -10.53
N ARG A 32 -8.62 3.12 -10.82
CA ARG A 32 -9.46 2.84 -12.00
C ARG A 32 -10.77 3.62 -11.96
N LEU A 33 -11.48 3.63 -10.83
CA LEU A 33 -12.72 4.38 -10.66
C LEU A 33 -12.47 5.87 -10.88
N LEU A 34 -11.43 6.44 -10.28
CA LEU A 34 -11.10 7.85 -10.46
C LEU A 34 -10.71 8.18 -11.91
N GLN A 35 -10.02 7.30 -12.62
CA GLN A 35 -9.75 7.46 -14.05
C GLN A 35 -11.03 7.46 -14.88
N VAL A 36 -11.97 6.56 -14.61
CA VAL A 36 -13.27 6.50 -15.31
C VAL A 36 -14.10 7.76 -15.04
N TYR A 37 -14.25 8.16 -13.77
CA TYR A 37 -15.14 9.27 -13.39
C TYR A 37 -14.54 10.65 -13.62
N ARG A 38 -13.23 10.84 -13.41
CA ARG A 38 -12.59 12.17 -13.49
C ARG A 38 -11.72 12.35 -14.73
N LYS A 39 -11.58 11.33 -15.59
CA LYS A 39 -10.70 11.31 -16.78
C LYS A 39 -9.25 11.75 -16.49
N LYS A 40 -8.85 11.75 -15.22
CA LYS A 40 -7.54 12.18 -14.73
C LYS A 40 -7.12 11.22 -13.63
N SER A 41 -5.85 10.82 -13.66
CA SER A 41 -5.29 10.03 -12.58
C SER A 41 -5.20 10.89 -11.30
N PRO A 42 -5.58 10.36 -10.13
CA PRO A 42 -5.37 11.05 -8.87
C PRO A 42 -3.90 11.40 -8.71
N ARG A 43 -3.63 12.64 -8.31
CA ARG A 43 -2.28 13.11 -8.02
C ARG A 43 -2.31 14.03 -6.81
N LEU A 44 -1.45 13.75 -5.84
CA LEU A 44 -1.13 14.66 -4.77
C LEU A 44 0.13 15.43 -5.17
N VAL A 45 0.04 16.76 -5.22
CA VAL A 45 1.18 17.62 -5.54
C VAL A 45 1.42 18.55 -4.36
N VAL A 46 2.62 18.49 -3.79
CA VAL A 46 3.06 19.33 -2.68
C VAL A 46 4.31 20.08 -3.12
N ARG A 47 4.26 21.43 -3.09
CA ARG A 47 5.39 22.31 -3.45
C ARG A 47 6.07 21.96 -4.80
N GLY A 48 5.28 21.61 -5.81
CA GLY A 48 5.79 21.26 -7.15
C GLY A 48 6.31 19.82 -7.30
N TYR A 49 6.15 18.99 -6.27
CA TYR A 49 6.49 17.56 -6.30
C TYR A 49 5.23 16.70 -6.25
N ARG A 50 5.13 15.72 -7.14
CA ARG A 50 4.11 14.67 -7.09
C ARG A 50 4.51 13.64 -6.05
N VAL A 51 3.63 13.41 -5.09
CA VAL A 51 3.77 12.33 -4.10
C VAL A 51 3.03 11.10 -4.62
N HIS A 52 3.74 9.98 -4.65
CA HIS A 52 3.20 8.68 -5.06
C HIS A 52 2.66 7.94 -3.84
N HIS A 53 1.66 7.09 -4.03
CA HIS A 53 1.08 6.30 -2.95
C HIS A 53 2.06 5.29 -2.33
N SER A 54 3.10 4.88 -3.04
CA SER A 54 4.24 4.14 -2.48
C SER A 54 4.91 4.86 -1.30
N PHE A 55 4.89 6.20 -1.26
CA PHE A 55 5.38 6.98 -0.12
C PHE A 55 4.56 6.67 1.13
N PHE A 56 3.23 6.69 1.01
CA PHE A 56 2.33 6.32 2.10
C PHE A 56 2.44 4.84 2.46
N GLY A 57 2.73 3.98 1.49
CA GLY A 57 3.00 2.57 1.72
C GLY A 57 4.23 2.35 2.63
N ILE A 58 5.36 3.02 2.33
CA ILE A 58 6.54 2.97 3.20
C ILE A 58 6.28 3.59 4.56
N LEU A 59 5.61 4.74 4.59
CA LEU A 59 5.28 5.39 5.86
C LEU A 59 4.43 4.47 6.75
N ALA A 60 3.46 3.76 6.17
CA ALA A 60 2.68 2.77 6.89
C ALA A 60 3.53 1.59 7.40
N VAL A 61 4.51 1.11 6.62
CA VAL A 61 5.45 0.09 7.12
C VAL A 61 6.20 0.59 8.34
N VAL A 62 6.75 1.80 8.29
CA VAL A 62 7.47 2.41 9.42
C VAL A 62 6.56 2.56 10.65
N ILE A 63 5.34 3.06 10.47
CA ILE A 63 4.35 3.19 11.55
C ILE A 63 3.98 1.80 12.12
N GLY A 64 3.81 0.80 11.26
CA GLY A 64 3.47 -0.56 11.68
C GLY A 64 4.51 -1.16 12.62
N LEU A 65 5.79 -0.87 12.40
CA LEU A 65 6.88 -1.31 13.27
C LEU A 65 6.81 -0.71 14.68
N VAL A 66 6.19 0.47 14.86
CA VAL A 66 5.98 1.07 16.19
C VAL A 66 4.98 0.25 17.02
N PHE A 67 4.05 -0.45 16.37
CA PHE A 67 3.03 -1.28 17.03
C PHE A 67 3.43 -2.76 17.16
N ALA A 68 4.74 -3.05 17.21
CA ALA A 68 5.29 -4.39 17.18
C ALA A 68 4.56 -5.36 18.14
N GLY A 69 4.22 -6.55 17.65
CA GLY A 69 3.56 -7.60 18.44
C GLY A 69 2.04 -7.49 18.55
N SER A 70 1.40 -6.57 17.82
CA SER A 70 -0.07 -6.41 17.82
C SER A 70 -0.72 -6.77 16.47
N TYR A 71 -2.03 -7.04 16.48
CA TYR A 71 -2.82 -7.14 15.24
C TYR A 71 -2.77 -5.83 14.43
N THR A 72 -2.65 -4.68 15.10
CA THR A 72 -2.47 -3.38 14.46
C THR A 72 -1.20 -3.32 13.62
N MET A 73 -0.09 -3.91 14.09
CA MET A 73 1.12 -4.05 13.29
C MET A 73 0.83 -4.85 12.01
N LEU A 74 0.20 -6.02 12.12
CA LEU A 74 -0.08 -6.88 10.96
C LEU A 74 -0.98 -6.17 9.93
N ALA A 75 -2.02 -5.49 10.40
CA ALA A 75 -2.90 -4.70 9.55
C ALA A 75 -2.13 -3.56 8.85
N THR A 76 -1.31 -2.81 9.59
CA THR A 76 -0.59 -1.65 9.05
C THR A 76 0.53 -2.06 8.10
N LEU A 77 1.27 -3.13 8.43
CA LEU A 77 2.29 -3.72 7.56
C LEU A 77 1.65 -4.27 6.27
N GLY A 78 0.55 -5.01 6.40
CA GLY A 78 -0.18 -5.53 5.26
C GLY A 78 -0.69 -4.41 4.35
N TYR A 79 -1.23 -3.34 4.94
CA TYR A 79 -1.65 -2.15 4.20
C TYR A 79 -0.48 -1.55 3.43
N GLY A 80 0.65 -1.27 4.11
CA GLY A 80 1.83 -0.66 3.50
C GLY A 80 2.41 -1.49 2.36
N LEU A 81 2.53 -2.81 2.56
CA LEU A 81 3.02 -3.75 1.55
C LEU A 81 2.06 -3.87 0.36
N GLY A 82 0.74 -3.93 0.61
CA GLY A 82 -0.27 -3.92 -0.45
C GLY A 82 -0.21 -2.67 -1.32
N THR A 83 -0.02 -1.50 -0.71
CA THR A 83 0.14 -0.22 -1.43
C THR A 83 1.43 -0.19 -2.24
N ILE A 84 2.56 -0.61 -1.66
CA ILE A 84 3.85 -0.70 -2.35
C ILE A 84 3.77 -1.66 -3.54
N TRP A 85 3.13 -2.82 -3.35
CA TRP A 85 2.94 -3.79 -4.41
C TRP A 85 2.07 -3.23 -5.52
N GLN A 86 0.94 -2.60 -5.21
CA GLN A 86 0.08 -2.01 -6.23
C GLN A 86 0.80 -0.91 -7.02
N HIS A 87 1.57 -0.05 -6.36
CA HIS A 87 2.43 0.93 -7.04
C HIS A 87 3.39 0.24 -8.01
N ARG A 88 4.15 -0.76 -7.53
CA ARG A 88 5.10 -1.51 -8.36
C ARG A 88 4.42 -2.15 -9.57
N TRP A 89 3.22 -2.71 -9.38
CA TRP A 89 2.49 -3.38 -10.44
C TRP A 89 1.95 -2.39 -11.48
N ALA A 90 1.31 -1.30 -11.04
CA ALA A 90 0.66 -0.34 -11.94
C ALA A 90 1.65 0.62 -12.62
N HIS A 91 2.69 1.06 -11.91
CA HIS A 91 3.56 2.15 -12.35
C HIS A 91 4.87 1.68 -13.01
N ASN A 92 5.44 0.55 -12.55
CA ASN A 92 6.69 0.03 -13.14
C ASN A 92 6.48 -0.55 -14.54
N GLN A 93 5.26 -0.99 -14.87
CA GLN A 93 4.92 -1.38 -16.23
C GLN A 93 4.69 -0.17 -17.15
N ALA A 94 4.28 0.97 -16.59
CA ALA A 94 3.74 2.07 -17.37
C ALA A 94 4.74 3.18 -17.72
N LYS A 95 5.73 3.50 -16.85
CA LYS A 95 6.79 4.51 -17.10
C LYS A 95 7.78 4.72 -15.93
N GLU A 96 7.41 4.33 -14.71
CA GLU A 96 8.16 4.66 -13.48
C GLU A 96 8.93 3.42 -13.03
N LYS A 97 10.11 3.17 -13.63
CA LYS A 97 10.94 2.02 -13.25
C LYS A 97 11.49 2.20 -11.83
N GLY A 98 11.19 1.24 -10.94
CA GLY A 98 11.74 1.19 -9.58
C GLY A 98 10.70 1.51 -8.52
N MET A 99 11.12 1.97 -7.35
CA MET A 99 10.19 2.44 -6.33
C MET A 99 10.28 3.95 -6.26
N VAL A 100 9.23 4.62 -6.72
CA VAL A 100 9.21 6.06 -6.88
C VAL A 100 8.27 6.64 -5.85
N PHE A 101 8.81 7.41 -4.90
CA PHE A 101 8.03 8.00 -3.81
C PHE A 101 7.59 9.42 -4.12
N ILE A 102 8.49 10.19 -4.73
CA ILE A 102 8.31 11.60 -5.02
C ILE A 102 8.94 11.89 -6.38
N THR A 103 8.24 12.60 -7.26
CA THR A 103 8.80 13.10 -8.53
C THR A 103 8.56 14.59 -8.69
N LYS A 104 9.50 15.31 -9.29
CA LYS A 104 9.28 16.72 -9.64
C LYS A 104 8.24 16.80 -10.76
N VAL A 105 7.25 17.67 -10.61
CA VAL A 105 6.29 17.93 -11.69
C VAL A 105 7.03 18.71 -12.77
N GLN A 106 7.19 18.10 -13.94
CA GLN A 106 7.66 18.82 -15.13
C GLN A 106 6.51 19.70 -15.62
N SER A 107 6.75 21.01 -15.60
CA SER A 107 5.89 22.06 -16.17
C SER A 107 5.94 22.05 -17.68
#